data_AF-A0A4Y8I939-F1
#
_entry.id   AF-A0A4Y8I939-F1
#
_cell.length_a   1.000
_cell.length_b   1.000
_cell.length_c   1.000
_cell.angle_alpha   90.00
_cell.angle_beta   90.00
_cell.angle_gamma   90.00
#
_symmetry.space_group_name_H-M   'P 1'
#
loop_
_entity.id
_entity.type
_entity.pdbx_description
1 polymer ?
#
loop_
_entity_poly.entity_id
_entity_poly.type
_entity_poly.pdbx_seq_one_letter_code
_entity_poly.pdbx_strand_id
1 'polypeptide(L)'
;MFLRNITFICALLLVWSLSVKATSTPYHISIDSRKIVLKGVPFSFTVNILSSNGEIDHGARGVIELYGFKIVGADGILRQPEEVETRSGTITIDNAVFLSAGQNKISVEFGNARASKTIPTLPGILSLAPPLIAIGLAVLFKEVLL
;
A
#
# COMPACT_ATOMS: atom_id res chain seq x y z
N MET A 1 51.79 -14.93 -48.87
CA MET A 1 50.59 -15.76 -48.68
C MET A 1 50.60 -16.36 -47.27
N PHE A 2 50.51 -15.53 -46.22
CA PHE A 2 50.43 -15.98 -44.81
C PHE A 2 49.65 -14.97 -43.93
N LEU A 3 48.90 -14.05 -44.57
CA LEU A 3 48.30 -12.89 -43.91
C LEU A 3 46.76 -12.97 -43.82
N ARG A 4 46.16 -14.14 -44.05
CA ARG A 4 44.69 -14.29 -44.16
C ARG A 4 44.05 -15.20 -43.11
N ASN A 5 44.81 -15.72 -42.14
CA ASN A 5 44.31 -16.65 -41.12
C ASN A 5 44.33 -16.12 -39.67
N ILE A 6 44.89 -14.94 -39.41
CA ILE A 6 44.93 -14.38 -38.03
C ILE A 6 43.68 -13.53 -37.73
N THR A 7 42.95 -13.10 -38.75
CA THR A 7 41.78 -12.21 -38.62
C THR A 7 40.52 -12.92 -38.10
N PHE A 8 40.51 -14.25 -38.00
CA PHE A 8 39.35 -15.01 -37.55
C PHE A 8 39.28 -15.25 -36.03
N ILE A 9 40.38 -15.06 -35.29
CA ILE A 9 40.42 -15.33 -33.84
C ILE A 9 40.01 -14.08 -33.02
N CYS A 10 40.23 -12.87 -33.54
CA CYS A 10 39.79 -11.63 -32.87
C CYS A 10 38.29 -11.35 -32.96
N ALA A 11 37.57 -11.95 -33.91
CA ALA A 11 36.13 -11.74 -34.05
C ALA A 11 35.27 -12.54 -33.06
N LEU A 12 35.86 -13.49 -32.32
CA LEU A 12 35.12 -14.40 -31.43
C LEU A 12 35.16 -13.98 -29.93
N LEU A 13 35.94 -12.96 -29.56
CA LEU A 13 36.28 -12.68 -28.16
C LEU A 13 35.79 -11.33 -27.59
N LEU A 14 35.01 -10.52 -28.31
CA LEU A 14 34.73 -9.14 -27.87
C LEU A 14 33.26 -8.71 -27.75
N VAL A 15 32.28 -9.59 -27.91
CA VAL A 15 30.88 -9.22 -27.62
C VAL A 15 30.18 -10.27 -26.76
N TRP A 16 30.89 -10.71 -25.72
CA TRP A 16 30.25 -11.07 -24.47
C TRP A 16 29.96 -9.77 -23.72
N SER A 17 29.05 -8.96 -24.28
CA SER A 17 28.36 -7.96 -23.47
C SER A 17 27.43 -8.75 -22.56
N LEU A 18 28.01 -9.28 -21.48
CA LEU A 18 27.28 -9.57 -20.26
C LEU A 18 26.61 -8.25 -19.88
N SER A 19 25.39 -8.08 -20.34
CA SER A 19 24.46 -7.15 -19.75
C SER A 19 24.24 -7.70 -18.34
N VAL A 20 25.08 -7.23 -17.41
CA VAL A 20 24.89 -7.41 -15.98
C VAL A 20 23.59 -6.67 -15.71
N LYS A 21 22.48 -7.40 -15.89
CA LYS A 21 21.18 -6.99 -15.39
C LYS A 21 21.41 -6.95 -13.89
N ALA A 22 21.64 -5.76 -13.35
CA ALA A 22 21.66 -5.55 -11.92
C ALA A 22 20.33 -6.12 -11.42
N THR A 23 20.37 -7.32 -10.86
CA THR A 23 19.25 -7.90 -10.15
C THR A 23 19.13 -7.05 -8.91
N SER A 24 18.44 -5.90 -9.03
CA SER A 24 17.91 -5.22 -7.87
C SER A 24 17.02 -6.24 -7.22
N THR A 25 17.45 -6.78 -6.09
CA THR A 25 16.60 -7.63 -5.26
C THR A 25 15.29 -6.88 -5.08
N PRO A 26 14.15 -7.43 -5.54
CA PRO A 26 12.90 -6.70 -5.49
C PRO A 26 12.60 -6.40 -4.02
N TYR A 27 12.43 -5.12 -3.69
CA TYR A 27 11.96 -4.74 -2.37
C TYR A 27 10.61 -5.42 -2.13
N HIS A 28 10.44 -6.03 -0.96
CA HIS A 28 9.16 -6.61 -0.59
C HIS A 28 8.38 -5.57 0.21
N ILE A 29 7.16 -5.23 -0.22
CA ILE A 29 6.33 -4.26 0.49
C ILE A 29 5.22 -5.03 1.21
N SER A 30 5.09 -4.80 2.51
CA SER A 30 4.01 -5.30 3.34
C SER A 30 3.10 -4.16 3.77
N ILE A 31 1.79 -4.35 3.58
CA ILE A 31 0.77 -3.37 3.97
C ILE A 31 0.03 -3.97 5.18
N ASP A 32 0.27 -3.42 6.36
CA ASP A 32 -0.47 -3.76 7.55
C ASP A 32 -1.66 -2.80 7.73
N SER A 33 -2.86 -3.35 7.81
CA SER A 33 -4.09 -2.58 7.81
C SER A 33 -5.16 -3.34 8.59
N ARG A 34 -6.20 -2.62 9.03
CA ARG A 34 -7.39 -3.26 9.58
C ARG A 34 -7.98 -4.25 8.57
N LYS A 35 -8.55 -5.35 9.09
CA LYS A 35 -9.18 -6.41 8.27
C LYS A 35 -10.43 -5.91 7.56
N ILE A 36 -11.15 -4.98 8.16
CA ILE A 36 -12.40 -4.38 7.67
C ILE A 36 -12.41 -2.90 8.08
N VAL A 37 -12.95 -2.04 7.24
CA VAL A 37 -13.11 -0.60 7.49
C VAL A 37 -14.52 -0.13 7.11
N LEU A 38 -14.91 1.07 7.52
CA LEU A 38 -16.22 1.66 7.23
C LEU A 38 -16.08 2.75 6.18
N LYS A 39 -17.01 2.80 5.22
CA LYS A 39 -17.11 3.87 4.23
C LYS A 39 -17.24 5.22 4.94
N GLY A 40 -16.39 6.17 4.54
CA GLY A 40 -16.40 7.54 5.07
C GLY A 40 -15.80 7.71 6.47
N VAL A 41 -15.31 6.64 7.10
CA VAL A 41 -14.67 6.71 8.41
C VAL A 41 -13.15 6.70 8.23
N PRO A 42 -12.42 7.69 8.77
CA PRO A 42 -10.97 7.71 8.71
C PRO A 42 -10.35 6.52 9.47
N PHE A 43 -9.30 5.94 8.92
CA PHE A 43 -8.51 4.88 9.55
C PHE A 43 -7.02 5.07 9.26
N SER A 44 -6.18 4.40 10.05
CA SER A 44 -4.74 4.36 9.84
C SER A 44 -4.28 2.97 9.38
N PHE A 45 -3.19 2.94 8.63
CA PHE A 45 -2.51 1.72 8.21
C PHE A 45 -1.01 1.97 8.06
N THR A 46 -0.22 0.90 8.08
CA THR A 46 1.23 0.98 8.03
C THR A 46 1.76 0.27 6.79
N VAL A 47 2.70 0.91 6.11
CA VAL A 47 3.47 0.35 5.00
C VAL A 47 4.86 0.05 5.53
N ASN A 48 5.29 -1.21 5.39
CA ASN A 48 6.62 -1.67 5.74
C ASN A 48 7.35 -2.14 4.48
N ILE A 49 8.52 -1.58 4.25
CA ILE A 49 9.48 -2.06 3.25
C ILE A 49 10.34 -3.11 3.92
N LEU A 50 10.32 -4.30 3.36
CA LEU A 50 11.02 -5.47 3.85
C LEU A 50 12.24 -5.74 2.97
N SER A 51 13.32 -6.13 3.62
CA SER A 51 14.53 -6.65 2.98
C SER A 51 14.32 -8.09 2.51
N SER A 52 15.30 -8.67 1.83
CA SER A 52 15.23 -10.02 1.27
C SER A 52 15.06 -11.13 2.31
N ASN A 53 15.35 -10.84 3.59
CA ASN A 53 15.16 -11.74 4.73
C ASN A 53 13.76 -11.62 5.36
N GLY A 54 12.90 -10.73 4.86
CA GLY A 54 11.56 -10.48 5.41
C GLY A 54 11.52 -9.55 6.62
N GLU A 55 12.67 -9.02 7.07
CA GLU A 55 12.75 -8.01 8.13
C GLU A 55 12.53 -6.61 7.56
N ILE A 56 12.12 -5.65 8.39
CA ILE A 56 11.97 -4.25 7.99
C ILE A 56 13.33 -3.67 7.60
N ASP A 57 13.42 -3.13 6.39
CA ASP A 57 14.62 -2.45 5.91
C ASP A 57 14.66 -1.02 6.45
N HIS A 58 15.23 -0.84 7.64
CA HIS A 58 15.44 0.48 8.24
C HIS A 58 16.35 1.41 7.43
N GLY A 59 17.10 0.86 6.46
CA GLY A 59 17.94 1.64 5.53
C GLY A 59 17.20 2.08 4.27
N ALA A 60 15.98 1.60 4.04
CA ALA A 60 15.21 1.93 2.85
C ALA A 60 14.88 3.43 2.80
N ARG A 61 15.38 4.09 1.75
CA ARG A 61 15.15 5.51 1.47
C ARG A 61 14.61 5.68 0.06
N GLY A 62 13.56 6.48 -0.08
CA GLY A 62 12.97 6.77 -1.38
C GLY A 62 11.55 7.31 -1.24
N VAL A 63 10.87 7.45 -2.37
CA VAL A 63 9.51 7.97 -2.45
C VAL A 63 8.54 6.80 -2.50
N ILE A 64 7.50 6.84 -1.67
CA ILE A 64 6.38 5.90 -1.70
C ILE A 64 5.19 6.59 -2.38
N GLU A 65 4.72 6.01 -3.48
CA GLU A 65 3.49 6.42 -4.14
C GLU A 65 2.31 5.60 -3.62
N LEU A 66 1.20 6.28 -3.33
CA LEU A 66 0.06 5.72 -2.63
C LEU A 66 -1.22 5.91 -3.44
N TYR A 67 -1.98 4.83 -3.63
CA TYR A 67 -3.16 4.82 -4.49
C TYR A 67 -4.37 4.11 -3.87
N GLY A 68 -5.56 4.54 -4.28
CA GLY A 68 -6.82 3.85 -4.01
C GLY A 68 -7.62 4.36 -2.80
N PHE A 69 -7.14 5.38 -2.09
CA PHE A 69 -7.84 6.01 -0.97
C PHE A 69 -7.72 7.54 -1.03
N LYS A 70 -8.43 8.23 -0.14
CA LYS A 70 -8.28 9.69 0.09
C LYS A 70 -7.77 9.93 1.50
N ILE A 71 -7.13 11.07 1.74
CA ILE A 71 -6.72 11.50 3.08
C ILE A 71 -7.63 12.63 3.53
N VAL A 72 -8.13 12.54 4.76
CA VAL A 72 -8.87 13.64 5.40
C VAL A 72 -7.86 14.60 6.01
N GLY A 73 -7.77 15.81 5.48
CA GLY A 73 -6.94 16.86 6.06
C GLY A 73 -7.50 17.38 7.39
N ALA A 74 -6.69 18.13 8.13
CA ALA A 74 -7.11 18.76 9.39
C ALA A 74 -8.28 19.74 9.21
N ASP A 75 -8.46 20.26 8.00
CA ASP A 75 -9.58 21.11 7.58
C ASP A 75 -10.84 20.32 7.16
N GLY A 76 -10.81 18.99 7.28
CA GLY A 76 -11.89 18.11 6.84
C GLY A 76 -11.95 17.90 5.32
N ILE A 77 -11.03 18.50 4.55
CA ILE A 77 -11.03 18.38 3.09
C ILE A 77 -10.38 17.06 2.66
N LEU A 78 -11.04 16.37 1.74
CA LEU A 78 -10.55 15.13 1.13
C LEU A 78 -9.49 15.43 0.08
N ARG A 79 -8.28 14.90 0.28
CA ARG A 79 -7.14 15.05 -0.64
C ARG A 79 -6.71 13.72 -1.22
N GLN A 80 -5.98 13.78 -2.34
CA GLN A 80 -5.26 12.59 -2.82
C GLN A 80 -4.11 12.28 -1.84
N PRO A 81 -3.72 11.00 -1.73
CA PRO A 81 -2.49 10.67 -1.03
C PRO A 81 -1.33 11.42 -1.68
N GLU A 82 -0.53 12.10 -0.87
CA GLU A 82 0.71 12.69 -1.34
C GLU A 82 1.81 11.62 -1.40
N GLU A 83 2.78 11.82 -2.27
CA GLU A 83 4.01 11.04 -2.28
C GLU A 83 4.76 11.24 -0.96
N VAL A 84 5.07 10.14 -0.26
CA VAL A 84 5.72 10.21 1.06
C VAL A 84 7.15 9.69 0.97
N GLU A 85 8.12 10.52 1.34
CA GLU A 85 9.50 10.08 1.50
C GLU A 85 9.64 9.17 2.74
N THR A 86 10.12 7.95 2.53
CA THR A 86 10.56 7.07 3.63
C THR A 86 12.03 7.28 3.94
N ARG A 87 12.37 7.24 5.23
CA ARG A 87 13.76 7.28 5.72
C ARG A 87 14.13 6.08 6.60
N SER A 88 13.16 5.24 6.94
CA SER A 88 13.27 4.19 7.96
C SER A 88 12.55 2.90 7.58
N GLY A 89 12.18 2.72 6.31
CA GLY A 89 11.46 1.54 5.81
C GLY A 89 10.00 1.41 6.25
N THR A 90 9.57 2.09 7.31
CA THR A 90 8.19 2.09 7.81
C THR A 90 7.55 3.46 7.64
N ILE A 91 6.36 3.49 7.04
CA ILE A 91 5.51 4.68 6.98
C ILE A 91 4.13 4.35 7.57
N THR A 92 3.65 5.18 8.48
CA THR A 92 2.26 5.15 8.93
C THR A 92 1.46 6.21 8.19
N ILE A 93 0.35 5.78 7.60
CA ILE A 93 -0.60 6.66 6.91
C ILE A 93 -1.81 6.82 7.80
N ASP A 94 -2.01 8.04 8.28
CA ASP A 94 -3.15 8.42 9.11
C ASP A 94 -4.27 9.05 8.27
N ASN A 95 -5.49 9.01 8.82
CA ASN A 95 -6.67 9.63 8.23
C ASN A 95 -7.00 9.20 6.80
N ALA A 96 -6.66 7.96 6.43
CA ALA A 96 -7.07 7.36 5.17
C ALA A 96 -8.57 7.06 5.19
N VAL A 97 -9.27 7.33 4.09
CA VAL A 97 -10.71 7.10 3.96
C VAL A 97 -11.07 6.51 2.59
N PHE A 98 -11.98 5.55 2.61
CA PHE A 98 -12.63 5.04 1.40
C PHE A 98 -14.01 5.67 1.24
N LEU A 99 -14.30 6.14 0.02
CA LEU A 99 -15.58 6.77 -0.32
C LEU A 99 -16.62 5.77 -0.84
N SER A 100 -16.19 4.57 -1.21
CA SER A 100 -17.03 3.51 -1.74
C SER A 100 -17.10 2.33 -0.77
N ALA A 101 -18.27 1.70 -0.67
CA ALA A 101 -18.41 0.42 0.03
C ALA A 101 -18.10 -0.74 -0.93
N GLY A 102 -17.77 -1.91 -0.39
CA GLY A 102 -17.39 -3.10 -1.18
C GLY A 102 -15.93 -3.49 -0.97
N GLN A 103 -15.26 -3.93 -2.02
CA GLN A 103 -13.84 -4.32 -1.98
C GLN A 103 -12.99 -3.15 -2.50
N ASN A 104 -12.28 -2.45 -1.60
CA ASN A 104 -11.38 -1.37 -1.99
C ASN A 104 -9.93 -1.86 -1.98
N LYS A 105 -9.13 -1.38 -2.92
CA LYS A 105 -7.74 -1.80 -3.09
C LYS A 105 -6.81 -0.64 -2.75
N ILE A 106 -5.91 -0.86 -1.79
CA ILE A 106 -4.75 0.00 -1.54
C ILE A 106 -3.63 -0.51 -2.43
N SER A 107 -3.00 0.39 -3.19
CA SER A 107 -1.78 0.05 -3.93
C SER A 107 -0.65 0.98 -3.51
N VAL A 108 0.52 0.40 -3.33
CA VAL A 108 1.72 1.07 -2.84
C VAL A 108 2.87 0.74 -3.79
N GLU A 109 3.58 1.76 -4.23
CA GLU A 109 4.72 1.64 -5.12
C GLU A 109 5.95 2.27 -4.47
N PHE A 110 7.08 1.56 -4.49
CA PHE A 110 8.36 2.03 -3.97
C PHE A 110 9.48 1.55 -4.91
N GLY A 111 10.08 2.49 -5.65
CA GLY A 111 11.05 2.16 -6.69
C GLY A 111 10.48 1.19 -7.72
N ASN A 112 11.06 -0.01 -7.83
CA ASN A 112 10.59 -1.06 -8.75
C ASN A 112 9.62 -2.07 -8.11
N ALA A 113 9.27 -1.88 -6.84
CA ALA A 113 8.39 -2.77 -6.11
C ALA A 113 6.97 -2.22 -6.03
N ARG A 114 6.00 -3.09 -6.25
CA ARG A 114 4.57 -2.78 -6.13
C ARG A 114 3.90 -3.80 -5.23
N ALA A 115 3.16 -3.33 -4.24
CA ALA A 115 2.27 -4.16 -3.45
C ALA A 115 0.85 -3.62 -3.52
N SER A 116 -0.10 -4.52 -3.30
CA SER A 116 -1.49 -4.13 -3.18
C SER A 116 -2.25 -5.01 -2.23
N LYS A 117 -3.19 -4.41 -1.50
CA LYS A 117 -4.01 -5.08 -0.51
C LYS A 117 -5.47 -4.68 -0.69
N THR A 118 -6.33 -5.69 -0.76
CA THR A 118 -7.78 -5.49 -0.83
C THR A 118 -8.37 -5.51 0.58
N ILE A 119 -9.18 -4.51 0.90
CA ILE A 119 -9.83 -4.34 2.20
C ILE A 119 -11.35 -4.26 1.98
N PRO A 120 -12.13 -5.16 2.59
CA PRO A 120 -13.57 -5.03 2.68
C PRO A 120 -13.96 -3.74 3.41
N THR A 121 -14.80 -2.96 2.76
CA THR A 121 -15.34 -1.69 3.27
C THR A 121 -16.83 -1.79 3.42
N LEU A 122 -17.29 -1.69 4.66
CA LEU A 122 -18.69 -1.77 5.01
C LEU A 122 -19.40 -0.41 4.81
N PRO A 123 -20.71 -0.39 4.53
CA PRO A 123 -21.49 0.84 4.46
C PRO A 123 -21.42 1.63 5.77
N GLY A 124 -21.22 2.95 5.69
CA GLY A 124 -21.13 3.82 6.87
C GLY A 124 -22.40 3.87 7.71
N ILE A 125 -23.57 3.54 7.14
CA ILE A 125 -24.84 3.42 7.89
C ILE A 125 -24.77 2.39 9.02
N LEU A 126 -23.90 1.38 8.92
CA LEU A 126 -23.71 0.41 10.00
C LEU A 126 -23.08 1.04 11.24
N SER A 127 -22.41 2.19 11.11
CA SER A 127 -21.92 2.98 12.24
C SER A 127 -23.06 3.63 13.04
N LEU A 128 -24.25 3.79 12.45
CA LEU A 128 -25.43 4.35 13.12
C LEU A 128 -26.30 3.26 13.78
N ALA A 129 -25.99 1.98 13.56
CA ALA A 129 -26.75 0.88 14.12
C ALA A 129 -26.73 0.87 15.67
N PRO A 130 -25.61 1.10 16.38
CA PRO A 130 -25.61 1.00 17.85
C PRO A 130 -26.56 2.01 18.52
N PRO A 131 -26.55 3.31 18.17
CA PRO A 131 -27.52 4.27 18.70
C PRO A 131 -28.97 3.92 18.36
N LEU A 132 -29.24 3.49 17.12
CA LEU A 132 -30.60 3.18 16.67
C LEU A 132 -31.16 1.93 17.38
N ILE A 133 -30.34 0.92 17.60
CA ILE A 133 -30.72 -0.29 18.35
C ILE A 133 -31.02 0.08 19.81
N ALA A 134 -30.19 0.93 20.42
CA ALA A 134 -30.41 1.38 21.79
C ALA A 134 -31.75 2.12 21.94
N ILE A 135 -32.07 3.04 21.02
CA ILE A 135 -33.36 3.73 20.99
C ILE A 135 -34.51 2.73 20.80
N GLY A 136 -34.39 1.82 19.83
CA GLY A 136 -35.43 0.82 19.56
C GLY A 136 -35.72 -0.09 20.75
N LEU A 137 -34.66 -0.59 21.40
CA LEU A 137 -34.79 -1.39 22.63
C LEU A 137 -35.42 -0.57 23.77
N ALA A 138 -34.99 0.68 23.96
CA ALA A 138 -35.56 1.54 25.00
C ALA A 138 -37.07 1.77 24.80
N VAL A 139 -37.55 1.92 23.57
CA VAL A 139 -38.99 2.03 23.28
C VAL A 139 -39.71 0.72 23.57
N LEU A 140 -39.18 -0.42 23.12
CA LEU A 140 -39.79 -1.73 23.36
C LEU A 140 -39.88 -2.06 24.86
N PHE A 141 -38.84 -1.78 25.64
CA PHE A 141 -38.87 -2.02 27.09
C PHE A 141 -39.76 -1.02 27.83
N LYS A 142 -39.93 0.21 27.32
CA LYS A 142 -40.86 1.18 27.90
C LYS A 142 -42.32 0.70 27.78
N GLU A 143 -42.68 0.00 26.71
CA GLU A 143 -44.02 -0.58 26.56
C GLU A 143 -44.28 -1.80 27.47
N VAL A 144 -43.24 -2.46 27.97
CA VAL A 144 -43.37 -3.63 28.88
C VAL A 144 -43.44 -3.22 30.36
N LEU A 145 -42.93 -2.03 30.71
CA LEU A 145 -42.88 -1.51 32.08
C LEU A 145 -44.04 -0.57 32.46
N LEU A 146 -44.86 -0.16 31.48
CA LEU A 146 -46.12 0.58 31.67
C LEU A 146 -47.31 -0.36 31.60
#